data_AF-A0A0P1B6D9-F1
#
_entry.id   AF-A0A0P1B6D9-F1
#
_cell.length_a   1.000
_cell.length_b   1.000
_cell.length_c   1.000
_cell.angle_alpha   90.00
_cell.angle_beta   90.00
_cell.angle_gamma   90.00
#
_symmetry.space_group_name_H-M   'P 1'
#
loop_
_entity.id
_entity.type
_entity.pdbx_description
1 polymer ?
#
loop_
_entity_poly.entity_id
_entity_poly.type
_entity_poly.pdbx_seq_one_letter_code
_entity_poly.pdbx_strand_id
1 'polypeptide(L)'
;MKKLKGCLVVPEDEKPLLHQNLYGKSSILESNHRGKCLASARVMRDNLMHQIETIVLQEAELETALEILEFTRQKCNHQHDAIVQRLASCEEMLWMLERNATDKLSTTKLLNEEEFRRWNKSKDMITVVLPEVLVRLEDNIELNNSKIRDVRNQMEHFRAKRLDLHEEIVAKEEDIALMLTDLETE
;
A
#
# COMPACT_ATOMS: atom_id res chain seq x y z
N MET A 1 -14.85 46.64 14.07
CA MET A 1 -14.81 47.34 15.38
C MET A 1 -14.14 46.39 16.36
N LYS A 2 -12.92 46.69 16.85
CA LYS A 2 -12.61 47.36 18.14
C LYS A 2 -13.19 46.57 19.33
N LYS A 3 -12.46 46.12 20.37
CA LYS A 3 -11.12 46.46 20.89
C LYS A 3 -10.78 45.56 22.11
N LEU A 4 -9.47 45.27 22.31
CA LEU A 4 -8.66 45.32 23.57
C LEU A 4 -9.06 44.43 24.77
N LYS A 5 -8.26 44.12 25.78
CA LYS A 5 -6.82 44.00 26.11
C LYS A 5 -6.85 43.30 27.49
N GLY A 6 -5.80 42.58 27.86
CA GLY A 6 -5.64 42.16 29.26
C GLY A 6 -4.32 41.46 29.58
N CYS A 7 -3.18 42.10 29.31
CA CYS A 7 -1.96 41.78 30.05
C CYS A 7 -2.11 42.29 31.48
N LEU A 8 -1.92 41.41 32.47
CA LEU A 8 -1.64 41.81 33.84
C LEU A 8 -0.18 41.46 34.13
N VAL A 9 0.68 42.48 34.08
CA VAL A 9 2.05 42.50 34.58
C VAL A 9 2.00 43.24 35.91
N VAL A 10 2.39 42.62 37.02
CA VAL A 10 2.86 43.27 38.27
C VAL A 10 3.53 42.18 39.13
N PRO A 11 4.55 42.45 39.97
CA PRO A 11 5.80 43.20 39.79
C PRO A 11 7.05 42.38 40.18
N GLU A 12 8.23 42.79 39.69
CA GLU A 12 9.52 42.45 40.33
C GLU A 12 9.71 43.25 41.63
N ASP A 13 10.58 42.70 42.48
CA ASP A 13 11.03 43.14 43.79
C ASP A 13 10.15 42.81 45.00
N GLU A 14 10.55 41.75 45.70
CA GLU A 14 10.98 41.84 47.09
C GLU A 14 11.86 40.62 47.44
N LYS A 15 13.13 40.87 47.81
CA LYS A 15 13.99 39.88 48.45
C LYS A 15 13.57 39.73 49.91
N PRO A 16 13.30 38.51 50.42
CA PRO A 16 13.46 38.22 51.82
C PRO A 16 14.78 37.46 52.02
N LEU A 17 15.64 38.13 52.78
CA LEU A 17 16.65 37.63 53.72
C LEU A 17 16.86 36.11 53.81
N LEU A 18 18.15 35.78 53.77
CA LEU A 18 18.79 34.58 54.31
C LEU A 18 18.07 34.06 55.57
N HIS A 19 17.36 32.95 55.43
CA HIS A 19 17.30 31.94 56.47
C HIS A 19 17.85 30.63 55.92
N GLN A 20 19.10 30.40 56.29
CA GLN A 20 19.74 29.10 56.29
C GLN A 20 18.93 28.21 57.23
N ASN A 21 18.10 27.33 56.68
CA ASN A 21 17.62 26.15 57.39
C ASN A 21 17.94 24.92 56.53
N LEU A 22 18.76 24.11 57.17
CA LEU A 22 19.29 22.79 56.85
C LEU A 22 18.16 21.78 56.57
N TYR A 23 18.39 20.91 55.56
CA TYR A 23 17.67 19.67 55.22
C TYR A 23 16.17 19.75 54.87
N GLY A 24 15.83 19.56 53.58
CA GLY A 24 14.43 19.28 53.17
C GLY A 24 13.99 19.69 51.76
N LYS A 25 14.85 20.27 50.90
CA LYS A 25 14.45 20.76 49.56
C LYS A 25 14.71 19.82 48.38
N SER A 26 15.20 18.60 48.62
CA SER A 26 15.51 17.61 47.58
C SER A 26 14.24 17.01 46.95
N SER A 27 13.30 16.54 47.78
CA SER A 27 12.18 15.71 47.31
C SER A 27 11.14 16.45 46.46
N ILE A 28 10.96 17.77 46.64
CA ILE A 28 9.97 18.57 45.87
C ILE A 28 10.48 18.90 44.45
N LEU A 29 11.78 19.07 44.28
CA LEU A 29 12.39 19.29 42.96
C LEU A 29 12.53 17.96 42.21
N GLU A 30 12.87 16.87 42.91
CA GLU A 30 12.94 15.52 42.36
C GLU A 30 11.56 15.01 41.90
N SER A 31 10.50 15.19 42.71
CA SER A 31 9.13 14.80 42.34
C SER A 31 8.58 15.58 41.13
N ASN A 32 8.89 16.88 41.02
CA ASN A 32 8.51 17.68 39.85
C ASN A 32 9.26 17.28 38.57
N HIS A 33 10.53 16.88 38.67
CA HIS A 33 11.28 16.39 37.51
C HIS A 33 10.76 15.02 37.07
N ARG A 34 10.52 14.11 38.01
CA ARG A 34 9.99 12.76 37.75
C ARG A 34 8.59 12.79 37.15
N GLY A 35 7.69 13.65 37.65
CA GLY A 35 6.36 13.86 37.07
C GLY A 35 6.40 14.37 35.63
N LYS A 36 7.37 15.24 35.29
CA LYS A 36 7.60 15.69 33.90
C LYS A 36 8.15 14.57 33.02
N CYS A 37 9.04 13.72 33.54
CA CYS A 37 9.55 12.54 32.83
C CYS A 37 8.42 11.54 32.52
N LEU A 38 7.57 11.23 33.49
CA LEU A 38 6.41 10.34 33.32
C LEU A 38 5.40 10.90 32.31
N ALA A 39 5.07 12.20 32.40
CA ALA A 39 4.19 12.85 31.43
C ALA A 39 4.79 12.82 30.01
N SER A 40 6.10 13.04 29.88
CA SER A 40 6.81 12.94 28.60
C SER A 40 6.78 11.53 28.02
N ALA A 41 7.00 10.49 28.85
CA ALA A 41 6.97 9.10 28.41
C ALA A 41 5.58 8.69 27.92
N ARG A 42 4.51 9.12 28.62
CA ARG A 42 3.12 8.88 28.19
C ARG A 42 2.81 9.53 26.85
N VAL A 43 3.22 10.79 26.65
CA VAL A 43 3.03 11.49 25.36
C VAL A 43 3.80 10.79 24.24
N MET A 44 5.01 10.30 24.49
CA MET A 44 5.77 9.54 23.49
C MET A 44 5.06 8.25 23.12
N ARG A 45 4.58 7.46 24.10
CA ARG A 45 3.79 6.25 23.86
C ARG A 45 2.54 6.55 23.01
N ASP A 46 1.78 7.59 23.37
CA ASP A 46 0.57 7.96 22.64
C ASP A 46 0.88 8.37 21.19
N ASN A 47 2.00 9.07 20.96
CA ASN A 47 2.48 9.38 19.60
C ASN A 47 2.85 8.13 18.80
N LEU A 48 3.44 7.11 19.43
CA LEU A 48 3.75 5.83 18.78
C LEU A 48 2.47 5.05 18.43
N MET A 49 1.48 5.05 19.33
CA MET A 49 0.17 4.47 19.07
C MET A 49 -0.52 5.11 17.86
N HIS A 50 -0.49 6.44 17.74
CA HIS A 50 -1.02 7.13 16.56
C HIS A 50 -0.27 6.78 15.26
N GLN A 51 1.04 6.50 15.34
CA GLN A 51 1.79 6.00 14.19
C GLN A 51 1.35 4.60 13.78
N ILE A 52 1.03 3.72 14.74
CA ILE A 52 0.46 2.41 14.45
C ILE A 52 -0.90 2.54 13.77
N GLU A 53 -1.79 3.38 14.27
CA GLU A 53 -3.11 3.63 13.66
C GLU A 53 -2.96 4.07 12.19
N THR A 54 -2.00 4.96 11.92
CA THR A 54 -1.70 5.43 10.56
C THR A 54 -1.23 4.28 9.66
N ILE A 55 -0.32 3.43 10.15
CA ILE A 55 0.20 2.29 9.39
C ILE A 55 -0.90 1.28 9.09
N VAL A 56 -1.77 0.98 10.06
CA VAL A 56 -2.90 0.05 9.88
C VAL A 56 -3.85 0.55 8.79
N LEU A 57 -4.12 1.86 8.74
CA LEU A 57 -4.91 2.45 7.66
C LEU A 57 -4.23 2.30 6.30
N GLN A 58 -2.92 2.56 6.23
CA GLN A 58 -2.14 2.39 4.99
C GLN A 58 -2.09 0.94 4.52
N GLU A 59 -1.99 -0.03 5.43
CA GLU A 59 -2.07 -1.45 5.09
C GLU A 59 -3.44 -1.83 4.53
N ALA A 60 -4.53 -1.36 5.12
CA ALA A 60 -5.90 -1.62 4.62
C ALA A 60 -6.14 -1.02 3.23
N GLU A 61 -5.60 0.17 2.95
CA GLU A 61 -5.64 0.78 1.62
C GLU A 61 -4.86 -0.06 0.59
N LEU A 62 -3.69 -0.57 0.96
CA LEU A 62 -2.90 -1.46 0.11
C LEU A 62 -3.55 -2.82 -0.12
N GLU A 63 -4.23 -3.39 0.88
CA GLU A 63 -5.03 -4.61 0.73
C GLU A 63 -6.13 -4.43 -0.32
N THR A 64 -6.86 -3.30 -0.25
CA THR A 64 -7.89 -2.97 -1.24
C THR A 64 -7.29 -2.82 -2.64
N ALA A 65 -6.14 -2.17 -2.76
CA ALA A 65 -5.44 -2.02 -4.04
C ALA A 65 -4.96 -3.38 -4.59
N LEU A 66 -4.49 -4.27 -3.72
CA LEU A 66 -4.06 -5.61 -4.08
C LEU A 66 -5.22 -6.43 -4.66
N GLU A 67 -6.40 -6.39 -4.04
CA GLU A 67 -7.60 -7.08 -4.53
C GLU A 67 -7.97 -6.65 -5.96
N ILE A 68 -7.94 -5.34 -6.23
CA ILE A 68 -8.24 -4.78 -7.57
C ILE A 68 -7.23 -5.26 -8.60
N LEU A 69 -5.93 -5.27 -8.25
CA LEU A 69 -4.86 -5.74 -9.13
C LEU A 69 -4.98 -7.24 -9.42
N GLU A 70 -5.29 -8.04 -8.41
CA GLU A 70 -5.52 -9.48 -8.56
C GLU A 70 -6.73 -9.78 -9.44
N PHE A 71 -7.84 -9.08 -9.22
CA PHE A 71 -9.02 -9.16 -10.07
C PHE A 71 -8.69 -8.81 -11.54
N THR A 72 -7.99 -7.70 -11.75
CA THR A 72 -7.61 -7.25 -13.10
C THR A 72 -6.71 -8.27 -13.79
N ARG A 73 -5.72 -8.82 -13.07
CA ARG A 73 -4.86 -9.88 -13.58
C ARG A 73 -5.66 -11.12 -13.98
N GLN A 74 -6.56 -11.59 -13.12
CA GLN A 74 -7.41 -12.75 -13.42
C GLN A 74 -8.27 -12.52 -14.66
N LYS A 75 -8.84 -11.31 -14.81
CA LYS A 75 -9.60 -10.93 -16.00
C LYS A 75 -8.73 -10.97 -17.27
N CYS A 76 -7.52 -10.42 -17.23
CA CYS A 76 -6.59 -10.47 -18.35
C CYS A 76 -6.22 -11.91 -18.72
N ASN A 77 -5.92 -12.76 -17.73
CA ASN A 77 -5.65 -14.20 -17.97
C ASN A 77 -6.84 -14.89 -18.63
N HIS A 78 -8.05 -14.68 -18.13
CA HIS A 78 -9.24 -15.29 -18.71
C HIS A 78 -9.48 -14.85 -20.17
N GLN A 79 -9.24 -13.57 -20.48
CA GLN A 79 -9.33 -13.06 -21.84
C GLN A 79 -8.25 -13.65 -22.74
N HIS A 80 -7.02 -13.77 -22.24
CA HIS A 80 -5.90 -14.37 -22.94
C HIS A 80 -6.20 -15.84 -23.28
N ASP A 81 -6.55 -16.66 -22.29
CA ASP A 81 -6.88 -18.07 -22.47
C ASP A 81 -8.02 -18.27 -23.48
N ALA A 82 -9.07 -17.46 -23.39
CA ALA A 82 -10.20 -17.51 -24.31
C ALA A 82 -9.81 -17.16 -25.75
N ILE A 83 -8.91 -16.20 -25.95
CA ILE A 83 -8.39 -15.83 -27.28
C ILE A 83 -7.48 -16.94 -27.80
N VAL A 84 -6.56 -17.47 -26.99
CA VAL A 84 -5.65 -18.56 -27.38
C VAL A 84 -6.42 -19.79 -27.86
N GLN A 85 -7.43 -20.23 -27.11
CA GLN A 85 -8.25 -21.40 -27.50
C GLN A 85 -8.96 -21.18 -28.84
N ARG A 86 -9.54 -19.99 -29.04
CA ARG A 86 -10.22 -19.64 -30.29
C ARG A 86 -9.25 -19.51 -31.45
N LEU A 87 -8.08 -18.92 -31.19
CA LEU A 87 -7.04 -18.72 -32.19
C LEU A 87 -6.54 -20.06 -32.72
N ALA A 88 -6.23 -21.02 -31.85
CA ALA A 88 -5.81 -22.36 -32.25
C ALA A 88 -6.84 -23.05 -33.16
N SER A 89 -8.13 -22.93 -32.82
CA SER A 89 -9.22 -23.49 -33.63
C SER A 89 -9.32 -22.81 -35.01
N CYS A 90 -9.16 -21.48 -35.04
CA CYS A 90 -9.19 -20.68 -36.27
C CYS A 90 -7.98 -20.96 -37.17
N GLU A 91 -6.79 -21.09 -36.61
CA GLU A 91 -5.56 -21.41 -37.34
C GLU A 91 -5.63 -22.82 -37.96
N GLU A 92 -6.15 -23.81 -37.22
CA GLU A 92 -6.37 -25.16 -37.76
C GLU A 92 -7.34 -25.14 -38.96
N MET A 93 -8.45 -24.41 -38.85
CA MET A 93 -9.40 -24.25 -39.96
C MET A 93 -8.78 -23.53 -41.16
N LEU A 94 -8.02 -22.46 -40.94
CA LEU A 94 -7.30 -21.75 -42.01
C LEU A 94 -6.34 -22.70 -42.73
N TRP A 95 -5.54 -23.45 -41.98
CA TRP A 95 -4.57 -24.38 -42.53
C TRP A 95 -5.23 -25.48 -43.36
N MET A 96 -6.35 -26.05 -42.87
CA MET A 96 -7.12 -27.05 -43.61
C MET A 96 -7.71 -26.49 -44.90
N LEU A 97 -8.23 -25.26 -44.88
CA LEU A 97 -8.78 -24.61 -46.08
C LEU A 97 -7.69 -24.30 -47.11
N GLU A 98 -6.53 -23.82 -46.68
CA GLU A 98 -5.40 -23.52 -47.56
C GLU A 98 -4.80 -24.80 -48.18
N ARG A 99 -4.68 -25.87 -47.40
CA ARG A 99 -4.20 -27.17 -47.88
C ARG A 99 -5.15 -27.82 -48.89
N ASN A 100 -6.46 -27.76 -48.63
CA ASN A 100 -7.46 -28.30 -49.56
C ASN A 100 -7.58 -27.47 -50.84
N ALA A 101 -7.28 -26.16 -50.76
CA ALA A 101 -7.24 -25.27 -51.93
C ALA A 101 -6.08 -25.58 -52.89
N THR A 102 -4.92 -25.98 -52.36
CA THR A 102 -3.77 -26.36 -53.19
C THR A 102 -3.99 -27.67 -53.95
N ASP A 103 -4.82 -28.59 -53.43
CA ASP A 103 -5.04 -29.92 -54.03
C ASP A 103 -6.17 -29.99 -55.07
N LYS A 104 -7.14 -29.05 -55.10
CA LYS A 104 -8.33 -29.17 -55.98
C LYS A 104 -8.67 -27.98 -56.87
N LEU A 105 -8.31 -26.75 -56.50
CA LEU A 105 -8.36 -25.52 -57.31
C LEU A 105 -8.11 -24.39 -56.31
N SER A 106 -7.26 -23.41 -56.65
CA SER A 106 -6.97 -22.27 -55.76
C SER A 106 -8.28 -21.64 -55.27
N THR A 107 -8.46 -21.53 -53.95
CA THR A 107 -9.66 -20.99 -53.27
C THR A 107 -10.07 -19.61 -53.78
N THR A 108 -9.10 -18.87 -54.31
CA THR A 108 -9.24 -17.59 -55.02
C THR A 108 -10.11 -17.65 -56.27
N LYS A 109 -10.21 -18.80 -56.97
CA LYS A 109 -10.99 -18.95 -58.20
C LYS A 109 -12.46 -19.31 -57.97
N LEU A 110 -12.84 -19.65 -56.74
CA LEU A 110 -14.18 -20.14 -56.37
C LEU A 110 -15.02 -19.09 -55.62
N LEU A 111 -14.37 -18.10 -54.99
CA LEU A 111 -15.02 -17.06 -54.22
C LEU A 111 -15.37 -15.87 -55.11
N ASN A 112 -16.52 -15.25 -54.88
CA ASN A 112 -16.80 -13.93 -55.46
C ASN A 112 -15.91 -12.85 -54.78
N GLU A 113 -15.80 -11.67 -55.38
CA GLU A 113 -14.91 -10.59 -54.86
C GLU A 113 -15.24 -10.14 -53.42
N GLU A 114 -16.51 -10.22 -53.01
CA GLU A 114 -16.94 -9.88 -51.65
C GLU A 114 -16.55 -10.96 -50.65
N GLU A 115 -16.71 -12.23 -51.01
CA GLU A 115 -16.28 -13.38 -50.21
C GLU A 115 -14.77 -13.43 -50.06
N PHE A 116 -14.02 -13.13 -51.12
CA PHE A 116 -12.56 -13.04 -51.08
C PHE A 116 -12.08 -11.92 -50.15
N ARG A 117 -12.73 -10.75 -50.18
CA ARG A 117 -12.42 -9.65 -49.23
C ARG A 117 -12.71 -10.04 -47.79
N ARG A 118 -13.85 -10.71 -47.52
CA ARG A 118 -14.17 -11.22 -46.18
C ARG A 118 -13.17 -12.25 -45.70
N TRP A 119 -12.75 -13.16 -46.58
CA TRP A 119 -11.73 -14.16 -46.29
C TRP A 119 -10.40 -13.51 -45.88
N ASN A 120 -9.87 -12.59 -46.69
CA ASN A 120 -8.62 -11.91 -46.36
C ASN A 120 -8.72 -11.14 -45.03
N LYS A 121 -9.85 -10.46 -44.77
CA LYS A 121 -10.06 -9.78 -43.49
C LYS A 121 -10.03 -10.74 -42.30
N SER A 122 -10.68 -11.90 -42.42
CA SER A 122 -10.66 -12.92 -41.38
C SER A 122 -9.27 -13.51 -41.18
N LYS A 123 -8.55 -13.77 -42.29
CA LYS A 123 -7.17 -14.24 -42.27
C LYS A 123 -6.26 -13.24 -41.57
N ASP A 124 -6.28 -11.96 -41.97
CA ASP A 124 -5.49 -10.89 -41.34
C ASP A 124 -5.81 -10.75 -39.84
N MET A 125 -7.09 -10.87 -39.48
CA MET A 125 -7.50 -10.82 -38.08
C MET A 125 -6.91 -11.97 -37.26
N ILE A 126 -6.90 -13.18 -37.82
CA ILE A 126 -6.36 -14.39 -37.17
C ILE A 126 -4.83 -14.36 -37.14
N THR A 127 -4.17 -14.04 -38.25
CA THR A 127 -2.71 -14.19 -38.37
C THR A 127 -1.91 -12.99 -37.90
N VAL A 128 -2.53 -11.82 -37.76
CA VAL A 128 -1.84 -10.57 -37.37
C VAL A 128 -2.48 -9.98 -36.12
N VAL A 129 -3.76 -9.61 -36.19
CA VAL A 129 -4.38 -8.78 -35.14
C VAL A 129 -4.53 -9.52 -33.81
N LEU A 130 -5.02 -10.76 -33.82
CA LEU A 130 -5.20 -11.55 -32.60
C LEU A 130 -3.88 -11.86 -31.89
N PRO A 131 -2.80 -12.29 -32.58
CA PRO A 131 -1.47 -12.39 -31.99
C PRO A 131 -0.98 -11.09 -31.35
N GLU A 132 -1.15 -9.94 -32.02
CA GLU A 132 -0.78 -8.64 -31.44
C GLU A 132 -1.60 -8.28 -30.19
N VAL A 133 -2.87 -8.69 -30.13
CA VAL A 133 -3.70 -8.52 -28.92
C VAL A 133 -3.23 -9.44 -27.81
N LEU A 134 -2.84 -10.68 -28.11
CA LEU A 134 -2.30 -11.63 -27.13
C LEU A 134 -1.02 -11.11 -26.48
N VAL A 135 -0.07 -10.63 -27.29
CA VAL A 135 1.18 -10.02 -26.78
C VAL A 135 0.87 -8.86 -25.84
N ARG A 136 -0.06 -7.96 -26.21
CA ARG A 136 -0.47 -6.86 -25.33
C ARG A 136 -1.15 -7.32 -24.05
N LEU A 137 -1.88 -8.44 -24.07
CA LEU A 137 -2.48 -9.02 -22.87
C LEU A 137 -1.41 -9.62 -21.95
N GLU A 138 -0.41 -10.31 -22.52
CA GLU A 138 0.74 -10.85 -21.78
C GLU A 138 1.53 -9.72 -21.10
N ASP A 139 1.82 -8.63 -21.81
CA ASP A 139 2.47 -7.45 -21.24
C ASP A 139 1.68 -6.85 -20.07
N ASN A 140 0.34 -6.80 -20.19
CA ASN A 140 -0.53 -6.32 -19.11
C ASN A 140 -0.56 -7.27 -17.91
N ILE A 141 -0.55 -8.58 -18.14
CA ILE A 141 -0.47 -9.58 -17.08
C ILE A 141 0.85 -9.43 -16.32
N GLU A 142 1.96 -9.26 -17.03
CA GLU A 142 3.28 -9.09 -16.42
C GLU A 142 3.39 -7.77 -15.64
N LEU A 143 2.87 -6.68 -16.21
CA LEU A 143 2.79 -5.40 -15.50
C LEU A 143 1.97 -5.52 -14.21
N ASN A 144 0.83 -6.22 -14.24
CA ASN A 144 0.02 -6.45 -13.05
C ASN A 144 0.74 -7.34 -12.03
N ASN A 145 1.46 -8.37 -12.47
CA ASN A 145 2.29 -9.20 -11.59
C ASN A 145 3.38 -8.37 -10.88
N SER A 146 4.03 -7.45 -11.59
CA SER A 146 5.01 -6.54 -10.99
C SER A 146 4.36 -5.65 -9.93
N LYS A 147 3.23 -5.01 -10.25
CA LYS A 147 2.50 -4.15 -9.29
C LYS A 147 2.03 -4.91 -8.05
N ILE A 148 1.54 -6.14 -8.22
CA ILE A 148 1.16 -7.03 -7.12
C ILE A 148 2.35 -7.30 -6.21
N ARG A 149 3.52 -7.58 -6.79
CA ARG A 149 4.76 -7.81 -6.03
C ARG A 149 5.17 -6.56 -5.25
N ASP A 150 5.11 -5.39 -5.88
CA ASP A 150 5.47 -4.12 -5.24
C ASP A 150 4.54 -3.79 -4.06
N VAL A 151 3.21 -3.95 -4.25
CA VAL A 151 2.22 -3.75 -3.18
C VAL A 151 2.46 -4.73 -2.03
N ARG A 152 2.71 -6.01 -2.31
CA ARG A 152 3.02 -7.00 -1.27
C ARG A 152 4.29 -6.66 -0.50
N ASN A 153 5.33 -6.18 -1.18
CA ASN A 153 6.56 -5.74 -0.53
C ASN A 153 6.32 -4.51 0.38
N GLN A 154 5.50 -3.55 -0.06
CA GLN A 154 5.13 -2.40 0.76
C GLN A 154 4.30 -2.80 1.99
N MET A 155 3.35 -3.72 1.84
CA MET A 155 2.61 -4.27 2.97
C MET A 155 3.54 -4.96 3.96
N GLU A 156 4.50 -5.74 3.50
CA GLU A 156 5.46 -6.41 4.39
C GLU A 156 6.35 -5.39 5.13
N HIS A 157 6.74 -4.31 4.44
CA HIS A 157 7.46 -3.21 5.08
C HIS A 157 6.63 -2.54 6.19
N PHE A 158 5.34 -2.31 5.96
CA PHE A 158 4.44 -1.77 6.97
C PHE A 158 4.24 -2.72 8.16
N ARG A 159 4.11 -4.03 7.92
CA ARG A 159 4.01 -5.03 8.98
C ARG A 159 5.26 -5.04 9.87
N ALA A 160 6.45 -5.00 9.26
CA ALA A 160 7.70 -4.92 9.98
C ALA A 160 7.76 -3.63 10.82
N LYS A 161 7.46 -2.48 10.22
CA LYS A 161 7.44 -1.19 10.94
C LYS A 161 6.43 -1.18 12.09
N ARG A 162 5.26 -1.80 11.92
CA ARG A 162 4.25 -1.94 12.97
C ARG A 162 4.76 -2.80 14.12
N LEU A 163 5.50 -3.88 13.83
CA LEU A 163 6.14 -4.70 14.84
C LEU A 163 7.18 -3.91 15.64
N ASP A 164 8.07 -3.17 14.95
CA ASP A 164 9.08 -2.33 15.59
C ASP A 164 8.45 -1.28 16.52
N LEU A 165 7.36 -0.64 16.08
CA LEU A 165 6.63 0.33 16.90
C LEU A 165 5.96 -0.31 18.12
N HIS A 166 5.44 -1.53 17.98
CA HIS A 166 4.90 -2.27 19.12
C HIS A 166 5.98 -2.56 20.16
N GLU A 167 7.17 -2.99 19.73
CA GLU A 167 8.30 -3.20 20.63
C GLU A 167 8.71 -1.90 21.34
N GLU A 168 8.74 -0.77 20.63
CA GLU A 168 9.03 0.54 21.22
C GLU A 168 7.95 0.97 22.23
N ILE A 169 6.67 0.72 21.93
CA ILE A 169 5.57 0.99 22.86
C ILE A 169 5.70 0.15 24.13
N VAL A 170 5.96 -1.15 23.99
CA VAL A 170 6.15 -2.04 25.15
C VAL A 170 7.30 -1.55 26.02
N ALA A 171 8.44 -1.16 25.43
CA ALA A 171 9.55 -0.58 26.18
C ALA A 171 9.15 0.71 26.91
N LYS A 172 8.33 1.58 26.29
CA LYS A 172 7.81 2.79 26.95
C LYS A 172 6.82 2.46 28.06
N GLU A 173 6.01 1.43 27.91
CA GLU A 173 5.08 0.97 28.94
C GLU A 173 5.81 0.37 30.14
N GLU A 174 6.90 -0.37 29.92
CA GLU A 174 7.80 -0.86 30.96
C GLU A 174 8.49 0.29 31.71
N ASP A 175 9.03 1.28 30.98
CA ASP A 175 9.61 2.51 31.57
C ASP A 175 8.59 3.23 32.48
N ILE A 176 7.35 3.37 32.00
CA ILE A 176 6.25 3.99 32.75
C ILE A 176 5.90 3.18 34.00
N ALA A 177 5.83 1.85 33.89
CA ALA A 177 5.50 0.97 34.99
C ALA A 177 6.56 1.05 36.10
N LEU A 178 7.85 1.02 35.75
CA LEU A 178 8.95 1.19 36.71
C LEU A 178 8.88 2.54 37.43
N MET A 179 8.65 3.63 36.68
CA MET A 179 8.49 4.97 37.29
C MET A 179 7.28 5.06 38.22
N LEU A 180 6.21 4.29 37.96
CA LEU A 180 5.02 4.24 38.81
C LEU A 180 5.23 3.37 40.05
N THR A 181 5.89 2.22 39.96
CA THR A 181 6.20 1.38 41.13
C THR A 181 7.11 2.11 42.09
N ASP A 182 8.07 2.88 41.58
CA ASP A 182 8.92 3.71 42.42
C ASP A 182 8.12 4.79 43.18
N LEU A 183 7.01 5.28 42.62
CA LEU A 183 6.11 6.25 43.27
C LEU A 183 5.25 5.60 44.37
N GLU A 184 4.99 4.30 44.32
CA GLU A 184 4.21 3.57 45.32
C GLU A 184 5.06 3.11 46.53
N THR A 185 6.38 3.05 46.37
CA THR A 185 7.33 2.61 47.40
C THR A 185 7.95 3.76 48.23
N GLU A 186 7.67 5.02 47.90
CA GLU A 186 8.05 6.24 48.65
C GLU A 186 6.89 6.74 49.53
#